data_AF-A0A7G9G3M8-F1
#
_entry.id   AF-A0A7G9G3M8-F1
#
_cell.length_a   1.000
_cell.length_b   1.000
_cell.length_c   1.000
_cell.angle_alpha   90.00
_cell.angle_beta   90.00
_cell.angle_gamma   90.00
#
_symmetry.space_group_name_H-M   'P 1'
#
loop_
_entity.id
_entity.type
_entity.pdbx_description
1 polymer ?
#
loop_
_entity_poly.entity_id
_entity_poly.type
_entity_poly.pdbx_seq_one_letter_code
_entity_poly.pdbx_strand_id
1 'polypeptide(L)'
;MATLEKLIHSIMSGVQDKNIKFADLQKILDIMGFQCRAKGDHFIYWKEGVDEIINIQPDGNKAKPYQIKQIRNIILKYQMEVK
;
A
#
# COMPACT_ATOMS: atom_id res chain seq x y z
N MET A 1 -4.90 -12.04 11.77
CA MET A 1 -5.47 -10.85 12.44
C MET A 1 -4.34 -10.00 13.04
N ALA A 2 -3.62 -10.46 14.08
CA ALA A 2 -2.54 -9.68 14.71
C ALA A 2 -1.41 -9.17 13.80
N THR A 3 -1.09 -9.84 12.68
CA THR A 3 -0.05 -9.41 11.73
C THR A 3 -0.53 -8.32 10.76
N LEU A 4 -1.81 -8.33 10.40
CA LEU A 4 -2.40 -7.37 9.46
C LEU A 4 -2.65 -6.02 10.15
N GLU A 5 -3.20 -6.06 11.36
CA GLU A 5 -3.40 -4.87 12.20
C GLU A 5 -2.08 -4.15 12.48
N LYS A 6 -1.03 -4.89 12.82
CA LYS A 6 0.32 -4.34 13.02
C LYS A 6 0.86 -3.68 11.75
N LEU A 7 0.59 -4.26 10.59
CA LEU A 7 1.04 -3.72 9.31
C LEU A 7 0.30 -2.44 8.95
N ILE A 8 -1.03 -2.43 9.08
CA ILE A 8 -1.85 -1.21 8.89
C ILE A 8 -1.37 -0.13 9.86
N HIS A 9 -1.20 -0.46 11.14
CA HIS A 9 -0.70 0.49 12.14
C HIS A 9 0.67 1.06 11.74
N SER A 10 1.58 0.22 11.25
CA SER A 10 2.89 0.65 10.76
C SER A 10 2.77 1.62 9.59
N ILE A 11 1.92 1.32 8.60
CA ILE A 11 1.64 2.22 7.47
C ILE A 11 1.03 3.52 7.96
N MET A 12 0.00 3.49 8.82
CA MET A 12 -0.72 4.68 9.25
C MET A 12 0.11 5.58 10.17
N SER A 13 1.00 5.00 10.99
CA SER A 13 1.88 5.75 11.89
C SER A 13 2.90 6.64 11.16
N GLY A 14 3.34 6.24 9.97
CA GLY A 14 4.41 6.92 9.21
C GLY A 14 5.82 6.80 9.77
N VAL A 15 5.99 6.26 10.99
CA VAL A 15 7.30 6.12 11.64
C VAL A 15 8.16 5.05 10.97
N GLN A 16 7.51 4.05 10.36
CA GLN A 16 8.17 2.85 9.85
C GLN A 16 8.30 2.80 8.32
N ASP A 17 8.10 3.91 7.61
CA ASP A 17 8.06 3.94 6.13
C ASP A 17 9.34 3.36 5.48
N LYS A 18 10.50 3.47 6.12
CA LYS A 18 11.76 2.89 5.63
C LYS A 18 11.89 1.37 5.84
N ASN A 19 10.95 0.74 6.52
CA ASN A 19 11.02 -0.64 6.99
C ASN A 19 9.88 -1.54 6.52
N ILE A 20 8.95 -1.03 5.70
CA ILE A 20 7.85 -1.83 5.16
C ILE A 20 8.34 -2.64 3.97
N LYS A 21 8.11 -3.95 3.99
CA LYS A 21 8.42 -4.82 2.85
C LYS A 21 7.50 -4.52 1.68
N PHE A 22 8.00 -4.68 0.46
CA PHE A 22 7.17 -4.46 -0.73
C PHE A 22 5.95 -5.38 -0.75
N ALA A 23 6.16 -6.68 -0.47
CA ALA A 23 5.09 -7.67 -0.41
C ALA A 23 4.01 -7.35 0.66
N ASP A 24 4.40 -6.74 1.77
CA ASP A 24 3.45 -6.31 2.80
C ASP A 24 2.57 -5.17 2.29
N LEU A 25 3.15 -4.20 1.58
CA LEU A 25 2.40 -3.10 0.96
C LEU A 25 1.42 -3.62 -0.12
N GLN A 26 1.84 -4.58 -0.94
CA GLN A 26 0.95 -5.23 -1.92
C GLN A 26 -0.23 -5.91 -1.23
N LYS A 27 0.05 -6.70 -0.18
CA LYS A 27 -0.98 -7.39 0.60
C LYS A 27 -2.04 -6.44 1.15
N ILE A 28 -1.66 -5.24 1.58
CA ILE A 28 -2.61 -4.23 2.06
C ILE A 28 -3.52 -3.74 0.94
N LEU A 29 -2.96 -3.42 -0.23
CA LEU A 29 -3.74 -3.00 -1.39
C LEU A 29 -4.71 -4.11 -1.84
N ASP A 30 -4.26 -5.36 -1.88
CA ASP A 30 -5.08 -6.51 -2.25
C ASP A 30 -6.26 -6.69 -1.29
N ILE A 31 -6.02 -6.64 0.02
CA ILE A 31 -7.08 -6.78 1.06
C ILE A 31 -8.05 -5.60 1.01
N MET A 32 -7.57 -4.40 0.68
CA MET A 32 -8.41 -3.22 0.48
C MET A 32 -9.21 -3.27 -0.83
N GLY A 33 -9.07 -4.32 -1.63
CA GLY A 33 -9.84 -4.55 -2.85
C GLY A 33 -9.32 -3.79 -4.07
N PHE A 34 -8.06 -3.32 -4.04
CA PHE A 34 -7.44 -2.82 -5.26
C PHE A 34 -7.18 -3.95 -6.23
N GLN A 35 -7.40 -3.67 -7.51
CA GLN A 35 -6.99 -4.50 -8.63
C GLN A 35 -5.56 -4.14 -9.02
N CYS A 36 -4.81 -5.11 -9.53
CA CYS A 36 -3.39 -4.94 -9.87
C CYS A 36 -3.09 -5.41 -11.29
N ARG A 37 -2.26 -4.63 -11.99
CA ARG A 37 -1.59 -5.02 -13.24
C ARG A 37 -0.10 -4.81 -13.06
N ALA A 38 0.68 -5.84 -13.35
CA ALA A 38 2.14 -5.77 -13.32
C ALA A 38 2.74 -5.76 -14.74
N LYS A 39 3.83 -5.01 -14.93
CA LYS A 39 4.69 -5.08 -16.10
C LYS A 39 6.14 -4.86 -15.66
N GLY A 40 6.94 -5.92 -15.67
CA GLY A 40 8.28 -5.87 -15.08
C GLY A 40 8.21 -5.68 -13.56
N ASP A 41 8.96 -4.72 -13.03
CA ASP A 41 8.96 -4.34 -11.62
C ASP A 41 7.93 -3.26 -11.28
N HIS A 42 7.20 -2.75 -12.26
CA HIS A 42 6.13 -1.78 -12.06
C HIS A 42 4.78 -2.45 -11.83
N PHE A 43 4.13 -2.08 -10.72
CA PHE A 43 2.82 -2.57 -10.32
C PHE A 43 1.85 -1.39 -10.24
N ILE A 44 0.82 -1.45 -11.07
CA ILE A 44 -0.23 -0.43 -11.16
C ILE A 44 -1.45 -0.97 -10.43
N TYR A 45 -1.93 -0.25 -9.43
CA TYR A 45 -3.14 -0.54 -8.67
C TYR A 45 -4.23 0.49 -8.91
N TRP A 46 -5.47 0.03 -8.99
CA TRP A 46 -6.66 0.86 -9.10
C TRP A 46 -7.83 0.22 -8.36
N LYS A 47 -8.84 1.01 -8.00
CA LYS A 47 -10.04 0.54 -7.32
C LYS A 47 -11.22 1.40 -7.73
N GLU A 48 -12.39 0.79 -7.94
CA GLU A 48 -13.62 1.53 -8.19
C GLU A 48 -13.93 2.46 -6.99
N GLY A 49 -14.28 3.72 -7.29
CA GLY A 49 -14.51 4.74 -6.26
C GLY A 49 -13.23 5.39 -5.70
N VAL A 50 -12.06 5.11 -6.30
CA VAL A 50 -10.77 5.75 -5.97
C VAL A 50 -10.20 6.35 -7.26
N ASP A 51 -10.04 7.67 -7.29
CA ASP A 51 -9.62 8.38 -8.50
C ASP A 51 -8.12 8.20 -8.79
N GLU A 52 -7.33 8.03 -7.73
CA GLU A 52 -5.89 7.87 -7.83
C GLU A 52 -5.48 6.48 -8.34
N ILE A 53 -4.73 6.46 -9.43
CA ILE A 53 -3.96 5.30 -9.86
C ILE A 53 -2.65 5.24 -9.06
N ILE A 54 -2.41 4.12 -8.40
CA ILE A 54 -1.22 3.88 -7.60
C ILE A 54 -0.20 3.14 -8.47
N ASN A 55 1.01 3.67 -8.62
CA ASN A 55 2.11 2.98 -9.29
C ASN A 55 3.24 2.76 -8.30
N ILE A 56 3.50 1.50 -7.96
CA ILE A 56 4.57 1.11 -7.04
C ILE A 56 5.57 0.19 -7.70
N GLN A 57 6.80 0.19 -7.19
CA GLN A 57 7.85 -0.73 -7.61
C GLN A 57 8.74 -1.03 -6.40
N PRO A 58 9.31 -2.24 -6.30
CA PRO A 58 10.19 -2.59 -5.19
C PRO A 58 11.50 -1.78 -5.21
N ASP A 59 12.08 -1.61 -4.03
CA ASP A 59 13.49 -1.25 -3.82
C ASP A 59 14.13 -2.40 -3.04
N GLY A 60 14.71 -3.35 -3.78
CA GLY A 60 15.09 -4.65 -3.23
C GLY A 60 13.87 -5.41 -2.67
N ASN A 61 13.87 -5.70 -1.38
CA ASN A 61 12.74 -6.34 -0.69
C ASN A 61 11.78 -5.35 -0.01
N LYS A 62 12.06 -4.04 -0.09
CA LYS A 62 11.30 -2.98 0.59
C LYS A 62 10.46 -2.17 -0.38
N ALA A 63 9.40 -1.56 0.16
CA ALA A 63 8.68 -0.50 -0.54
C ALA A 63 9.42 0.83 -0.39
N LYS A 64 9.29 1.70 -1.39
CA LYS A 64 9.87 3.05 -1.32
C LYS A 64 9.09 3.90 -0.31
N PRO A 65 9.74 4.64 0.61
CA PRO A 65 9.06 5.42 1.66
C PRO A 65 7.99 6.38 1.14
N TYR A 66 8.25 7.03 -0.01
CA TYR A 66 7.30 7.97 -0.59
C TYR A 66 6.04 7.27 -1.14
N GLN A 67 6.16 6.02 -1.62
CA GLN A 67 5.01 5.24 -2.10
C GLN A 67 4.11 4.85 -0.94
N ILE A 68 4.70 4.50 0.20
CA ILE A 68 3.96 4.21 1.43
C ILE A 68 3.21 5.46 1.89
N LYS A 69 3.88 6.62 1.92
CA LYS A 69 3.24 7.90 2.25
C LYS A 69 2.08 8.23 1.28
N GLN A 70 2.26 7.98 -0.01
CA GLN A 70 1.22 8.20 -1.01
C GLN A 70 0.00 7.31 -0.76
N ILE A 71 0.21 6.02 -0.49
CA ILE A 71 -0.85 5.07 -0.16
C ILE A 71 -1.55 5.43 1.15
N ARG A 72 -0.81 5.83 2.19
CA ARG A 72 -1.39 6.35 3.44
C ARG A 72 -2.35 7.52 3.17
N ASN A 73 -1.93 8.47 2.34
CA ASN A 73 -2.76 9.63 2.02
C ASN A 73 -4.05 9.22 1.28
N ILE A 74 -3.98 8.23 0.39
CA ILE A 74 -5.16 7.68 -0.30
C ILE A 74 -6.10 6.99 0.71
N ILE A 75 -5.55 6.16 1.61
CA ILE A 75 -6.32 5.50 2.67
C ILE A 75 -7.07 6.54 3.52
N LEU A 76 -6.40 7.63 3.91
CA LEU A 76 -6.99 8.73 4.68
C LEU A 76 -8.06 9.49 3.87
N LYS A 77 -7.79 9.81 2.61
CA LYS A 77 -8.70 10.57 1.73
C LYS A 77 -10.04 9.86 1.55
N TYR A 78 -10.02 8.55 1.35
CA TYR A 78 -11.22 7.74 1.10
C TYR A 78 -11.73 7.01 2.35
N GLN A 79 -11.16 7.30 3.53
CA GLN A 79 -11.53 6.66 4.80
C GLN A 79 -11.60 5.13 4.69
N MET A 80 -10.58 4.53 4.05
CA MET A 80 -10.58 3.10 3.77
C MET A 80 -10.30 2.30 5.04
N GLU A 81 -11.10 1.27 5.27
CA GLU A 81 -10.94 0.34 6.38
C GLU A 81 -10.67 -1.07 5.86
N VAL A 82 -9.84 -1.81 6.59
CA VAL A 82 -9.62 -3.23 6.34
C VAL A 82 -10.68 -4.02 7.09
N LYS A 83 -11.50 -4.76 6.35
CA LYS A 83 -12.52 -5.66 6.89
C LYS A 83 -11.93 -6.99 7.35
#